data_AF-A0A368UIP5-F1
#
_entry.id   AF-A0A368UIP5-F1
#
_cell.length_a   1.000
_cell.length_b   1.000
_cell.length_c   1.000
_cell.angle_alpha   90.00
_cell.angle_beta   90.00
_cell.angle_gamma   90.00
#
_symmetry.space_group_name_H-M   'P 1'
#
loop_
_entity.id
_entity.type
_entity.pdbx_description
1 polymer ?
#
loop_
_entity_poly.entity_id
_entity_poly.type
_entity_poly.pdbx_seq_one_letter_code
_entity_poly.pdbx_strand_id
1 'polypeptide(L)'
;MPKIFEYLGILIFFYSNEHEPIHVHAKKGEFESKAEFYIVNGEISEIKITNISRSRPLKGKDLKDFEVFLEKYADKIVEKWISYFVYHKDVEFEKITKRLK
;
A
#
# COMPACT_ATOMS: atom_id res chain seq x y z
N MET A 1 10.70 -8.02 2.82
CA MET A 1 9.77 -7.28 1.93
C MET A 1 8.50 -8.12 1.72
N PRO A 2 7.60 -8.16 2.71
CA PRO A 2 6.33 -8.87 2.57
C PRO A 2 5.49 -8.21 1.48
N LYS A 3 5.08 -8.99 0.48
CA LYS A 3 4.06 -8.60 -0.50
C LYS A 3 2.72 -8.93 0.10
N ILE A 4 1.81 -7.96 0.12
CA ILE A 4 0.51 -8.11 0.78
C ILE A 4 -0.64 -8.14 -0.21
N PHE A 5 -0.53 -7.44 -1.34
CA PHE A 5 -1.54 -7.48 -2.40
C PHE A 5 -0.91 -7.40 -3.79
N GLU A 6 -1.66 -7.89 -4.79
CA GLU A 6 -1.52 -7.50 -6.19
C GLU A 6 -2.89 -7.06 -6.71
N TYR A 7 -2.99 -5.83 -7.22
CA TYR A 7 -4.21 -5.30 -7.83
C TYR A 7 -3.93 -4.86 -9.27
N LEU A 8 -4.50 -5.55 -10.25
CA LEU A 8 -4.36 -5.22 -11.69
C LEU A 8 -2.88 -5.03 -12.13
N GLY A 9 -1.99 -5.87 -11.58
CA GLY A 9 -0.55 -5.84 -11.82
C GLY A 9 0.24 -4.81 -11.01
N ILE A 10 -0.42 -4.03 -10.14
CA ILE A 10 0.24 -3.19 -9.14
C ILE A 10 0.54 -4.07 -7.92
N LEU A 11 1.81 -4.25 -7.58
CA LEU A 11 2.24 -4.97 -6.39
C LEU A 11 2.27 -4.01 -5.20
N ILE A 12 1.61 -4.38 -4.11
CA ILE A 12 1.59 -3.62 -2.86
C ILE A 12 2.34 -4.39 -1.78
N PHE A 13 3.31 -3.75 -1.13
CA PHE A 13 4.23 -4.40 -0.21
C PHE A 13 4.77 -3.43 0.85
N PHE A 14 5.37 -3.99 1.90
CA PHE A 14 6.13 -3.21 2.90
C PHE A 14 7.63 -3.33 2.67
N TYR A 15 8.36 -2.23 2.81
CA TYR A 15 9.80 -2.29 3.05
C TYR A 15 10.04 -2.53 4.54
N SER A 16 10.70 -3.63 4.90
CA SER A 16 10.89 -3.96 6.31
C SER A 16 11.78 -2.94 7.06
N ASN A 17 12.68 -2.26 6.34
CA ASN A 17 13.64 -1.30 6.90
C ASN A 17 13.13 0.15 6.92
N GLU A 18 11.98 0.44 6.31
CA GLU A 18 11.31 1.75 6.32
C GLU A 18 9.83 1.46 6.51
N HIS A 19 9.30 1.64 7.71
CA HIS A 19 7.93 1.23 8.03
C HIS A 19 7.15 2.22 8.89
N GLU A 20 7.80 3.28 9.40
CA GLU A 20 7.16 4.36 10.15
C GLU A 20 7.20 5.68 9.35
N PRO A 21 6.10 6.47 9.31
CA PRO A 21 4.75 6.12 9.79
C PRO A 21 4.14 4.96 8.98
N ILE A 22 2.94 4.48 9.31
CA ILE A 22 2.29 3.38 8.58
C ILE A 22 2.24 3.71 7.09
N HIS A 23 2.82 2.87 6.23
CA HIS A 23 2.79 3.07 4.79
C HIS A 23 2.93 1.78 3.99
N VAL A 24 2.56 1.86 2.71
CA VAL A 24 2.82 0.82 1.70
C VAL A 24 3.50 1.40 0.48
N HIS A 25 4.22 0.53 -0.23
CA HIS A 25 4.74 0.81 -1.55
C HIS A 25 3.88 0.11 -2.59
N ALA A 26 3.56 0.83 -3.66
CA ALA A 26 2.84 0.32 -4.81
C ALA A 26 3.72 0.41 -6.05
N LYS A 27 4.01 -0.73 -6.67
CA LYS A 27 4.93 -0.85 -7.80
C LYS A 27 4.30 -1.51 -9.01
N LYS A 28 4.54 -0.97 -10.19
CA LYS A 28 4.20 -1.58 -11.47
C LYS A 28 5.29 -1.31 -12.50
N GLY A 29 6.01 -2.38 -12.87
CA GLY A 29 7.22 -2.25 -13.70
C GLY A 29 8.30 -1.41 -13.00
N GLU A 30 8.76 -0.36 -13.67
CA GLU A 30 9.75 0.60 -13.17
C GLU A 30 9.14 1.72 -12.32
N PHE A 31 7.80 1.80 -12.22
CA PHE A 31 7.11 2.87 -11.51
C PHE A 31 6.75 2.46 -10.09
N GLU A 32 6.95 3.37 -9.14
CA GLU A 32 6.67 3.12 -7.73
C GLU A 32 6.23 4.39 -6.99
N SER A 33 5.17 4.27 -6.21
CA SER A 33 4.64 5.32 -5.33
C SER A 33 4.53 4.78 -3.89
N LYS A 34 4.64 5.67 -2.92
CA LYS A 34 4.42 5.36 -1.50
C LYS A 34 3.06 5.94 -1.07
N ALA A 35 2.31 5.21 -0.27
CA ALA A 35 1.08 5.70 0.37
C ALA A 35 1.23 5.66 1.88
N GLU A 36 1.21 6.82 2.53
CA GLU A 36 1.34 7.00 3.98
C GLU A 36 -0.04 7.19 4.61
N PHE A 37 -0.29 6.47 5.70
CA PHE A 37 -1.55 6.49 6.45
C PHE A 37 -1.38 7.31 7.72
N TYR A 38 -2.21 8.34 7.86
CA TYR A 38 -2.26 9.17 9.05
C TYR A 38 -3.45 8.70 9.90
N ILE A 39 -3.16 8.31 11.14
CA ILE A 39 -4.15 7.74 12.07
C ILE A 39 -4.41 8.73 13.20
N VAL A 40 -5.68 9.06 13.44
CA VAL A 40 -6.13 9.91 14.54
C VAL A 40 -7.23 9.18 15.30
N ASN A 41 -7.07 9.04 16.61
CA ASN A 41 -8.02 8.32 17.48
C ASN A 41 -8.33 6.88 17.02
N GLY A 42 -7.37 6.21 16.39
CA GLY A 42 -7.52 4.83 15.89
C GLY A 42 -8.19 4.71 14.53
N GLU A 43 -8.55 5.82 13.88
CA GLU A 43 -9.16 5.85 12.56
C GLU A 43 -8.22 6.47 11.53
N ILE A 44 -8.33 6.02 10.27
CA ILE A 44 -7.55 6.58 9.16
C ILE A 44 -8.14 7.95 8.81
N SER A 45 -7.43 9.02 9.19
CA SER A 45 -7.87 10.39 8.90
C SER A 45 -7.48 10.85 7.50
N GLU A 46 -6.34 10.36 7.00
CA GLU A 46 -5.81 10.76 5.70
C GLU A 46 -4.88 9.68 5.12
N ILE A 47 -4.85 9.56 3.80
CA ILE A 47 -3.86 8.76 3.07
C ILE A 47 -3.18 9.67 2.06
N LYS A 48 -1.86 9.83 2.16
CA LYS A 48 -1.07 10.65 1.21
C LYS A 48 -0.25 9.76 0.31
N ILE A 49 -0.46 9.90 -1.00
CA ILE A 49 0.42 9.30 -1.99
C ILE A 49 1.60 10.25 -2.25
N THR A 50 2.82 9.77 -2.02
CA THR A 50 4.06 10.51 -2.20
C THR A 50 4.98 9.82 -3.22
N ASN A 51 5.83 10.62 -3.85
CA ASN A 51 6.84 10.13 -4.77
C ASN A 51 8.07 9.68 -3.98
N ILE A 52 8.70 8.58 -4.40
CA ILE A 52 9.99 8.17 -3.85
C ILE A 52 11.13 8.72 -4.72
N SER A 53 12.21 9.18 -4.08
CA SER A 53 13.31 9.90 -4.77
C SER A 53 14.02 9.07 -5.84
N ARG A 54 14.01 7.73 -5.73
CA ARG A 54 14.74 6.81 -6.60
C ARG A 54 13.88 6.13 -7.68
N SER A 55 12.60 6.47 -7.79
CA SER A 55 11.70 5.85 -8.77
C SER A 55 10.75 6.86 -9.39
N ARG A 56 10.32 6.57 -10.62
CA ARG A 56 9.24 7.33 -11.24
C ARG A 56 7.92 6.94 -10.58
N PRO A 57 7.02 7.87 -10.26
CA PRO A 57 5.76 7.52 -9.61
C PRO A 57 4.81 6.81 -10.56
N LEU A 58 3.85 6.09 -9.98
CA LEU A 58 2.65 5.65 -10.70
C LEU A 58 1.97 6.88 -11.32
N LYS A 59 1.39 6.71 -12.51
CA LYS A 59 0.77 7.80 -13.26
C LYS A 59 -0.45 7.35 -14.04
N GLY A 60 -1.28 8.30 -14.43
CA GLY A 60 -2.45 8.05 -15.27
C GLY A 60 -3.38 7.00 -14.67
N LYS A 61 -3.70 5.97 -15.46
CA LYS A 61 -4.64 4.92 -15.05
C LYS A 61 -4.15 4.09 -13.86
N ASP A 62 -2.85 3.82 -13.76
CA ASP A 62 -2.33 2.98 -12.68
C ASP A 62 -2.36 3.72 -11.32
N LEU A 63 -2.13 5.03 -11.32
CA LEU A 63 -2.31 5.84 -10.11
C LEU A 63 -3.78 5.86 -9.66
N LYS A 64 -4.72 6.07 -10.60
CA LYS A 64 -6.16 6.03 -10.29
C LYS A 64 -6.61 4.68 -9.78
N ASP A 65 -6.11 3.59 -10.38
CA ASP A 65 -6.40 2.24 -9.90
C ASP A 65 -5.83 2.05 -8.49
N PHE A 66 -4.65 2.59 -8.19
CA PHE A 66 -4.09 2.54 -6.83
C PHE A 66 -4.90 3.36 -5.81
N GLU A 67 -5.36 4.55 -6.17
CA GLU A 67 -6.24 5.38 -5.32
C GLU A 67 -7.53 4.64 -4.95
N VAL A 68 -8.25 4.08 -5.93
CA VAL A 68 -9.47 3.28 -5.69
C VAL A 68 -9.18 2.04 -4.84
N PHE A 69 -8.00 1.43 -5.02
CA PHE A 69 -7.59 0.31 -4.18
C PHE A 69 -7.39 0.74 -2.73
N LEU A 70 -6.71 1.87 -2.49
CA LEU A 70 -6.51 2.42 -1.14
C LEU A 70 -7.84 2.72 -0.47
N GLU A 71 -8.78 3.38 -1.15
CA GLU A 71 -10.12 3.68 -0.62
C GLU A 71 -10.85 2.44 -0.09
N LYS A 72 -10.65 1.29 -0.74
CA LYS A 72 -11.36 0.05 -0.41
C LYS A 72 -10.64 -0.87 0.56
N TYR A 73 -9.31 -0.80 0.60
CA TYR A 73 -8.47 -1.76 1.35
C TYR A 73 -7.60 -1.11 2.42
N ALA A 74 -7.75 0.20 2.69
CA ALA A 74 -6.98 0.93 3.68
C ALA A 74 -6.94 0.24 5.05
N ASP A 75 -8.11 -0.11 5.60
CA ASP A 75 -8.19 -0.76 6.92
C ASP A 75 -7.45 -2.10 6.94
N LYS A 76 -7.59 -2.89 5.87
CA LYS A 76 -6.91 -4.19 5.75
C LYS A 76 -5.40 -4.04 5.57
N ILE A 77 -4.95 -2.97 4.93
CA ILE A 77 -3.52 -2.63 4.85
C ILE A 77 -2.98 -2.32 6.24
N VAL A 78 -3.70 -1.50 7.03
CA VAL A 78 -3.31 -1.16 8.41
C VAL A 78 -3.29 -2.42 9.28
N GLU A 79 -4.28 -3.30 9.17
CA GLU A 79 -4.32 -4.59 9.88
C GLU A 79 -3.10 -5.47 9.54
N LYS A 80 -2.76 -5.60 8.26
CA LYS A 80 -1.57 -6.35 7.83
C LYS A 80 -0.28 -5.68 8.31
N TRP A 81 -0.22 -4.35 8.34
CA TRP A 81 0.93 -3.61 8.86
C TRP A 81 1.13 -3.91 10.35
N ILE A 82 0.06 -3.83 11.16
CA ILE A 82 0.10 -4.15 12.60
C ILE A 82 0.51 -5.62 12.79
N SER A 83 -0.09 -6.54 12.02
CA SER A 83 0.23 -7.96 12.09
C SER A 83 1.71 -8.24 11.84
N TYR A 84 2.31 -7.60 10.83
CA TYR A 84 3.70 -7.82 10.45
C TYR A 84 4.70 -7.11 11.37
N PHE A 85 4.52 -5.81 11.62
CA PHE A 85 5.51 -4.98 12.33
C PHE A 85 5.36 -4.99 13.84
N VAL A 86 4.13 -5.13 14.36
CA VAL A 86 3.86 -5.11 15.80
C VAL A 86 3.78 -6.51 16.37
N TYR A 87 3.00 -7.40 15.73
CA TYR A 87 2.81 -8.77 16.22
C TYR A 87 3.81 -9.78 15.67
N HIS A 88 4.68 -9.38 14.73
CA HIS A 88 5.68 -10.25 14.10
C HIS A 88 5.08 -11.55 13.53
N LYS A 89 3.87 -11.43 12.96
CA LYS A 89 3.18 -12.53 12.28
C LYS A 89 3.40 -12.45 10.78
N ASP A 90 3.33 -13.61 10.12
CA ASP A 90 3.26 -13.66 8.67
C ASP A 90 1.95 -13.02 8.19
N VAL A 91 2.02 -12.38 7.02
CA VAL A 91 0.88 -11.74 6.37
C VAL A 91 0.57 -12.44 5.05
N GLU A 92 -0.70 -12.77 4.85
CA GLU A 92 -1.13 -13.40 3.61
C GLU A 92 -1.07 -12.45 2.42
N PHE A 93 -0.71 -12.99 1.27
CA PHE A 93 -0.74 -12.29 -0.01
C PHE A 93 -2.09 -12.50 -0.70
N GLU A 94 -2.68 -11.43 -1.22
CA GLU A 94 -3.97 -11.47 -1.92
C GLU A 94 -3.88 -10.90 -3.34
N LYS A 95 -4.34 -11.67 -4.32
CA LYS A 95 -4.37 -11.24 -5.73
C LYS A 95 -5.79 -10.85 -6.14
N ILE A 96 -5.98 -9.58 -6.49
CA ILE A 96 -7.25 -9.00 -6.91
C ILE A 96 -7.17 -8.70 -8.42
N THR A 97 -7.84 -9.55 -9.20
CA THR A 97 -7.90 -9.42 -10.66
C THR A 97 -9.16 -8.70 -11.14
N LYS A 98 -10.21 -8.64 -10.30
CA LYS A 98 -11.44 -7.92 -10.60
C LYS A 98 -11.27 -6.43 -10.33
N ARG A 99 -11.59 -5.61 -11.32
CA ARG A 99 -11.59 -4.15 -11.19
C ARG A 99 -12.58 -3.72 -10.10
N LEU A 100 -12.08 -2.92 -9.16
CA LEU A 100 -12.86 -2.33 -8.09
C LEU A 100 -13.68 -1.15 -8.65
N LYS A 101 -14.81 -0.87 -8.00
CA LYS A 101 -15.74 0.22 -8.29
C LYS A 101 -15.92 1.02 -7.03
#